data_AF-A0A9P8EYV3-F1
#
_entry.id   AF-A0A9P8EYV3-F1
#
_cell.length_a   1.000
_cell.length_b   1.000
_cell.length_c   1.000
_cell.angle_alpha   90.00
_cell.angle_beta   90.00
_cell.angle_gamma   90.00
#
_symmetry.space_group_name_H-M   'P 1'
#
loop_
_entity.id
_entity.type
_entity.pdbx_description
1 polymer ?
#
loop_
_entity_poly.entity_id
_entity_poly.type
_entity_poly.pdbx_seq_one_letter_code
_entity_poly.pdbx_strand_id
1 'polypeptide(L)'
;IVVFNTGAGIVKSDAVAEMIQTELRDAAELLEADEKAPRQQAVLNLVDPSLFPLVYGRTRVLMDSGRVSLDNTINSFGRGEIVLEFPPGYFRRQRHVLLPYPAWSEEVTPRETNYDDGKWSARYQWLPCEVEFINNSGTDVRITSYVNNLHPIRSHALYGTIAKLISQSIEPWNQILIKQNRGRTPMRIRTYGSEPDNERPKWATWNNLRELESDRNNTAFKEAVDKIKEYLALPEKLEEREGNQISPTWETEDGGLWEALYTKWKRLRTWRHPEPGTAFGYDDWKAGRAGKTIIDRKIDDPGFNTCHNFYKVALQDSFRKKG
;
A
#
# COMPACT_ATOMS: atom_id res chain seq x y z
N ILE A 1 -0.31 -9.49 -22.01
CA ILE A 1 -0.88 -8.40 -21.19
C ILE A 1 0.28 -7.56 -20.65
N VAL A 2 0.23 -6.23 -20.81
CA VAL A 2 1.25 -5.34 -20.22
C VAL A 2 0.75 -4.93 -18.85
N VAL A 3 1.52 -5.20 -17.79
CA VAL A 3 1.17 -4.86 -16.41
C VAL A 3 2.10 -3.76 -15.91
N PHE A 4 1.51 -2.72 -15.33
CA PHE A 4 2.20 -1.49 -14.92
C PHE A 4 2.38 -1.29 -13.41
N ASN A 5 2.05 -2.26 -12.54
CA ASN A 5 2.61 -2.26 -11.20
C ASN A 5 2.49 -3.57 -10.39
N THR A 6 3.57 -3.96 -9.68
CA THR A 6 3.64 -4.94 -8.58
C THR A 6 4.49 -4.43 -7.39
N GLY A 7 4.84 -3.14 -7.37
CA GLY A 7 5.63 -2.46 -6.33
C GLY A 7 4.97 -1.16 -5.83
N ALA A 8 5.66 -0.43 -4.96
CA ALA A 8 5.15 0.82 -4.38
C ALA A 8 5.83 2.05 -5.00
N GLY A 9 5.04 3.05 -5.37
CA GLY A 9 5.51 4.34 -5.87
C GLY A 9 4.55 5.45 -5.47
N ILE A 10 5.08 6.59 -5.04
CA ILE A 10 4.29 7.75 -4.61
C ILE A 10 4.71 8.94 -5.45
N VAL A 11 3.73 9.65 -5.98
CA VAL A 11 3.88 10.97 -6.61
C VAL A 11 2.89 11.92 -5.94
N LYS A 12 3.36 13.10 -5.60
CA LYS A 12 2.50 14.20 -5.18
C LYS A 12 2.41 15.20 -6.33
N SER A 13 1.20 15.68 -6.60
CA SER A 13 0.94 16.71 -7.59
C SER A 13 -0.12 17.64 -7.03
N ASP A 14 0.15 18.94 -7.07
CA ASP A 14 -0.82 19.99 -6.71
C ASP A 14 -1.54 20.53 -7.96
N ALA A 15 -1.46 19.79 -9.08
CA ALA A 15 -1.98 20.21 -10.39
C ALA A 15 -3.49 20.00 -10.57
N VAL A 16 -4.22 19.56 -9.53
CA VAL A 16 -5.66 19.34 -9.64
C VAL A 16 -6.37 20.68 -9.67
N ALA A 17 -6.97 21.01 -10.82
CA ALA A 17 -7.64 22.29 -11.02
C ALA A 17 -8.79 22.49 -10.03
N GLU A 18 -8.92 23.70 -9.47
CA GLU A 18 -9.98 24.05 -8.50
C GLU A 18 -11.39 23.75 -9.02
N MET A 19 -11.59 23.89 -10.33
CA MET A 19 -12.85 23.55 -10.99
C MET A 19 -13.19 22.06 -10.85
N ILE A 20 -12.22 21.15 -10.98
CA ILE A 20 -12.44 19.71 -10.80
C ILE A 20 -12.76 19.40 -9.33
N GLN A 21 -12.09 20.07 -8.39
CA GLN A 21 -12.38 19.91 -6.96
C GLN A 21 -13.82 20.31 -6.62
N THR A 22 -14.31 21.40 -7.23
CA THR A 22 -15.68 21.87 -7.05
C THR A 22 -16.68 20.92 -7.69
N GLU A 23 -16.47 20.50 -8.95
CA GLU A 23 -17.30 19.50 -9.62
C GLU A 23 -17.40 18.19 -8.83
N LEU A 24 -16.29 17.73 -8.21
CA LEU A 24 -16.28 16.53 -7.38
C LEU A 24 -17.06 16.69 -6.07
N ARG A 25 -17.00 17.87 -5.42
CA ARG A 25 -17.79 18.16 -4.22
C ARG A 25 -19.28 18.15 -4.53
N ASP A 26 -19.69 18.88 -5.56
CA ASP A 26 -21.11 18.97 -5.95
C ASP A 26 -21.66 17.58 -6.32
N ALA A 27 -20.85 16.75 -7.00
CA ALA A 27 -21.23 15.39 -7.34
C ALA A 27 -21.29 14.46 -6.11
N ALA A 28 -20.41 14.65 -5.12
CA ALA A 28 -20.44 13.90 -3.88
C ALA A 28 -21.73 14.17 -3.09
N GLU A 29 -22.13 15.45 -2.97
CA GLU A 29 -23.39 15.83 -2.31
C GLU A 29 -24.62 15.16 -2.96
N LEU A 30 -24.62 15.06 -4.29
CA LEU A 30 -25.70 14.38 -5.02
C LEU A 30 -25.74 12.87 -4.74
N LEU A 31 -24.57 12.21 -4.67
CA LEU A 31 -24.48 10.78 -4.38
C LEU A 31 -24.88 10.47 -2.94
N GLU A 32 -24.45 11.30 -1.98
CA GLU A 32 -24.83 11.19 -0.57
C GLU A 32 -26.35 11.32 -0.37
N ALA A 33 -27.02 12.14 -1.18
CA ALA A 33 -28.47 12.30 -1.13
C ALA A 33 -29.25 11.09 -1.68
N ASP A 34 -28.71 10.36 -2.67
CA ASP A 34 -29.33 9.15 -3.24
C ASP A 34 -29.06 7.89 -2.40
N GLU A 35 -28.06 7.94 -1.52
CA GLU A 35 -27.66 6.80 -0.70
C GLU A 35 -28.64 6.56 0.47
N LYS A 36 -29.40 5.46 0.37
CA LYS A 36 -30.40 5.06 1.39
C LYS A 36 -29.81 4.20 2.52
N ALA A 37 -28.50 3.99 2.55
CA ALA A 37 -27.85 3.08 3.48
C ALA A 37 -27.78 3.66 4.92
N PRO A 38 -27.96 2.83 5.97
CA PRO A 38 -27.91 3.31 7.34
C PRO A 38 -26.51 3.82 7.69
N ARG A 39 -26.47 5.03 8.29
CA ARG A 39 -25.30 5.84 8.72
C ARG A 39 -24.33 5.19 9.75
N GLN A 40 -24.20 3.86 9.76
CA GLN A 40 -23.42 3.13 10.79
C GLN A 40 -21.97 2.83 10.38
N GLN A 41 -21.55 3.12 9.15
CA GLN A 41 -20.14 3.02 8.77
C GLN A 41 -19.41 4.33 9.05
N ALA A 42 -18.21 4.23 9.64
CA ALA A 42 -17.34 5.37 9.92
C ALA A 42 -16.73 6.00 8.63
N VAL A 43 -16.78 5.28 7.51
CA VAL A 43 -16.30 5.73 6.20
C VAL A 43 -17.37 5.40 5.16
N LEU A 44 -17.79 6.41 4.39
CA LEU A 44 -18.76 6.28 3.31
C LEU A 44 -18.02 6.17 1.97
N ASN A 45 -18.18 5.05 1.26
CA ASN A 45 -17.61 4.84 -0.07
C ASN A 45 -18.64 5.11 -1.16
N LEU A 46 -18.77 6.37 -1.60
CA LEU A 46 -19.73 6.77 -2.64
C LEU A 46 -19.53 6.02 -3.96
N VAL A 47 -18.29 5.68 -4.29
CA VAL A 47 -17.92 4.81 -5.41
C VAL A 47 -17.07 3.68 -4.86
N ASP A 48 -17.69 2.51 -4.64
CA ASP A 48 -17.01 1.33 -4.11
C ASP A 48 -16.73 0.29 -5.22
N PRO A 49 -15.46 0.02 -5.57
CA PRO A 49 -15.12 -1.00 -6.55
C PRO A 49 -15.53 -2.42 -6.11
N SER A 50 -15.84 -2.63 -4.84
CA SER A 50 -16.18 -3.92 -4.23
C SER A 50 -17.67 -4.23 -4.17
N LEU A 51 -18.57 -3.29 -4.46
CA LEU A 51 -20.00 -3.49 -4.23
C LEU A 51 -20.64 -4.46 -5.23
N PHE A 52 -20.26 -4.37 -6.52
CA PHE A 52 -20.71 -5.30 -7.56
C PHE A 52 -19.51 -5.97 -8.26
N PRO A 53 -18.79 -6.87 -7.57
CA PRO A 53 -17.70 -7.60 -8.19
C PRO A 53 -18.27 -8.67 -9.14
N LEU A 54 -17.43 -9.16 -10.04
CA LEU A 54 -17.69 -10.42 -10.71
C LEU A 54 -17.68 -11.54 -9.69
N VAL A 55 -18.71 -12.38 -9.70
CA VAL A 55 -18.83 -13.59 -8.88
C VAL A 55 -18.84 -14.80 -9.81
N TYR A 56 -17.81 -15.64 -9.74
CA TYR A 56 -17.74 -16.84 -10.57
C TYR A 56 -18.93 -17.78 -10.27
N GLY A 57 -19.50 -18.39 -11.31
CA GLY A 57 -20.70 -19.22 -11.22
C GLY A 57 -22.02 -18.46 -11.09
N ARG A 58 -21.99 -17.11 -11.04
CA ARG A 58 -23.21 -16.28 -10.93
C ARG A 58 -23.26 -15.12 -11.92
N THR A 59 -22.17 -14.37 -12.07
CA THR A 59 -22.11 -13.21 -12.96
C THR A 59 -22.10 -13.66 -14.42
N ARG A 60 -22.88 -12.97 -15.26
CA ARG A 60 -22.90 -13.18 -16.70
C ARG A 60 -21.82 -12.35 -17.38
N VAL A 61 -21.13 -12.93 -18.35
CA VAL A 61 -20.07 -12.27 -19.12
C VAL A 61 -20.44 -12.37 -20.61
N LEU A 62 -20.15 -11.30 -21.35
CA LEU A 62 -20.28 -11.31 -22.80
C LEU A 62 -19.11 -12.11 -23.41
N MET A 63 -19.42 -13.19 -24.11
CA MET A 63 -18.43 -14.02 -24.78
C MET A 63 -17.84 -13.30 -26.01
N ASP A 64 -16.79 -13.86 -26.61
CA ASP A 64 -16.18 -13.38 -27.86
C ASP A 64 -15.70 -11.91 -27.84
N SER A 65 -15.17 -11.46 -26.70
CA SER A 65 -14.69 -10.08 -26.50
C SER A 65 -15.80 -9.02 -26.56
N GLY A 66 -17.04 -9.40 -26.27
CA GLY A 66 -18.15 -8.45 -26.16
C GLY A 66 -17.85 -7.35 -25.13
N ARG A 67 -18.15 -6.10 -25.50
CA ARG A 67 -17.95 -4.91 -24.66
C ARG A 67 -19.28 -4.27 -24.31
N VAL A 68 -19.38 -3.72 -23.09
CA VAL A 68 -20.51 -2.91 -22.65
C VAL A 68 -20.08 -1.45 -22.69
N SER A 69 -20.58 -0.70 -23.68
CA SER A 69 -20.36 0.75 -23.75
C SER A 69 -21.21 1.49 -22.72
N LEU A 70 -20.73 2.63 -22.24
CA LEU A 70 -21.41 3.48 -21.27
C LEU A 70 -22.87 3.75 -21.66
N ASP A 71 -23.10 4.15 -22.91
CA ASP A 71 -24.44 4.47 -23.44
C ASP A 71 -25.40 3.27 -23.52
N ASN A 72 -24.86 2.06 -23.67
CA ASN A 72 -25.65 0.84 -23.82
C ASN A 72 -25.66 -0.02 -22.55
N THR A 73 -25.13 0.50 -21.43
CA THR A 73 -25.00 -0.25 -20.18
C THR A 73 -26.33 -0.85 -19.74
N ILE A 74 -27.40 -0.04 -19.76
CA ILE A 74 -28.73 -0.47 -19.31
C ILE A 74 -29.33 -1.53 -20.23
N ASN A 75 -29.17 -1.38 -21.54
CA ASN A 75 -29.70 -2.31 -22.54
C ASN A 75 -28.96 -3.65 -22.55
N SER A 76 -27.77 -3.70 -21.94
CA SER A 76 -26.91 -4.89 -21.85
C SER A 76 -27.21 -5.75 -20.63
N PHE A 77 -28.07 -5.29 -19.71
CA PHE A 77 -28.40 -6.05 -18.50
C PHE A 77 -29.01 -7.42 -18.84
N GLY A 78 -28.58 -8.44 -18.09
CA GLY A 78 -29.05 -9.82 -18.24
C GLY A 78 -28.50 -10.58 -19.45
N ARG A 79 -27.76 -9.92 -20.35
CA ARG A 79 -27.11 -10.57 -21.49
C ARG A 79 -25.86 -11.35 -21.07
N GLY A 80 -25.37 -12.19 -21.98
CA GLY A 80 -24.18 -13.01 -21.78
C GLY A 80 -24.45 -14.34 -21.07
N GLU A 81 -23.38 -15.09 -20.85
CA GLU A 81 -23.42 -16.45 -20.29
C GLU A 81 -22.78 -16.49 -18.91
N ILE A 82 -23.24 -17.40 -18.06
CA ILE A 82 -22.67 -17.57 -16.72
C ILE A 82 -21.34 -18.30 -16.87
N VAL A 83 -20.26 -17.66 -16.44
CA VAL A 83 -18.94 -18.28 -16.39
C VAL A 83 -18.91 -19.25 -15.19
N LEU A 84 -18.96 -20.55 -15.47
CA LEU A 84 -19.02 -21.61 -14.46
C LEU A 84 -17.66 -21.90 -13.80
N GLU A 85 -16.56 -21.57 -14.46
CA GLU A 85 -15.21 -21.92 -14.02
C GLU A 85 -14.32 -20.68 -13.81
N PHE A 86 -13.52 -20.70 -12.74
CA PHE A 86 -12.32 -19.85 -12.69
C PHE A 86 -11.37 -20.30 -13.81
N PRO A 87 -10.64 -19.39 -14.49
CA PRO A 87 -9.81 -19.79 -15.62
C PRO A 87 -8.77 -20.86 -15.21
N PRO A 88 -8.80 -22.07 -15.80
CA PRO A 88 -7.89 -23.15 -15.44
C PRO A 88 -6.42 -22.74 -15.66
N GLY A 89 -5.59 -22.91 -14.63
CA GLY A 89 -4.14 -22.69 -14.72
C GLY A 89 -3.58 -21.45 -14.01
N TYR A 90 -4.43 -20.55 -13.50
CA TYR A 90 -3.96 -19.43 -12.65
C TYR A 90 -3.71 -19.82 -11.20
N PHE A 91 -4.38 -20.87 -10.71
CA PHE A 91 -4.12 -21.50 -9.42
C PHE A 91 -3.51 -22.87 -9.66
N ARG A 92 -2.18 -22.97 -9.58
CA ARG A 92 -1.52 -24.29 -9.52
C ARG A 92 -1.60 -24.76 -8.07
N ARG A 93 -2.40 -25.80 -7.80
CA ARG A 93 -2.14 -26.67 -6.64
C ARG A 93 -0.77 -27.32 -6.82
N GLN A 94 0.31 -26.64 -6.44
CA GLN A 94 1.64 -27.24 -6.40
C GLN A 94 1.90 -27.84 -5.02
N ARG A 95 2.33 -29.10 -5.04
CA ARG A 95 2.79 -29.88 -3.89
C ARG A 95 3.95 -29.14 -3.20
N HIS A 96 3.92 -29.15 -1.88
CA HIS A 96 4.95 -28.62 -0.97
C HIS A 96 6.37 -28.79 -1.52
N VAL A 97 7.05 -27.67 -1.77
CA VAL A 97 8.51 -27.62 -1.88
C VAL A 97 8.99 -26.65 -0.82
N LEU A 98 9.54 -27.21 0.27
CA LEU A 98 10.23 -26.47 1.33
C LEU A 98 11.52 -25.88 0.75
N LEU A 99 11.58 -24.55 0.61
CA LEU A 99 12.85 -23.85 0.43
C LEU A 99 13.20 -23.11 1.74
N PRO A 100 14.45 -23.23 2.23
CA PRO A 100 14.88 -22.54 3.44
C PRO A 100 15.16 -21.06 3.15
N TYR A 101 14.48 -20.17 3.87
CA TYR A 101 14.72 -18.72 3.83
C TYR A 101 15.89 -18.35 4.77
N PRO A 102 16.75 -17.36 4.43
CA PRO A 102 17.79 -16.88 5.34
C PRO A 102 17.21 -16.07 6.52
N ALA A 103 17.79 -16.31 7.69
CA ALA A 103 17.33 -15.93 9.03
C ALA A 103 17.49 -14.44 9.37
N TRP A 104 16.74 -13.54 8.71
CA TRP A 104 16.68 -12.12 9.08
C TRP A 104 15.26 -11.57 9.26
N SER A 105 14.26 -12.44 9.43
CA SER A 105 12.90 -12.05 9.83
C SER A 105 12.40 -12.94 10.96
N GLU A 106 12.93 -12.74 12.17
CA GLU A 106 12.20 -13.13 13.37
C GLU A 106 10.95 -12.22 13.46
N GLU A 107 9.78 -12.83 13.63
CA GLU A 107 8.43 -12.23 13.58
C GLU A 107 7.74 -12.17 12.20
N VAL A 108 7.73 -13.29 11.46
CA VAL A 108 6.50 -13.76 10.82
C VAL A 108 6.43 -15.28 10.99
N THR A 109 5.43 -15.77 11.72
CA THR A 109 5.17 -17.21 11.85
C THR A 109 4.99 -17.84 10.46
N PRO A 110 5.52 -19.06 10.23
CA PRO A 110 5.30 -19.78 8.98
C PRO A 110 3.86 -20.31 8.97
N ARG A 111 2.88 -19.47 8.63
CA ARG A 111 1.65 -19.97 8.03
C ARG A 111 1.99 -20.29 6.58
N GLU A 112 2.13 -21.58 6.32
CA GLU A 112 2.10 -22.21 5.01
C GLU A 112 1.04 -21.53 4.14
N THR A 113 1.46 -20.58 3.31
CA THR A 113 0.64 -20.05 2.25
C THR A 113 1.53 -20.03 1.02
N ASN A 114 1.24 -20.96 0.11
CA ASN A 114 1.77 -20.95 -1.24
C ASN A 114 1.68 -19.52 -1.77
N TYR A 115 2.84 -18.95 -2.11
CA TYR A 115 2.99 -17.51 -2.37
C TYR A 115 2.15 -16.97 -3.53
N ASP A 116 1.52 -17.83 -4.35
CA ASP A 116 0.63 -17.41 -5.44
C ASP A 116 -0.86 -17.69 -5.19
N ASP A 117 -1.24 -18.66 -4.34
CA ASP A 117 -2.65 -19.00 -4.09
C ASP A 117 -3.35 -17.99 -3.16
N GLY A 118 -2.60 -17.23 -2.35
CA GLY A 118 -3.15 -16.23 -1.43
C GLY A 118 -3.37 -14.84 -2.03
N LYS A 119 -2.89 -14.57 -3.25
CA LYS A 119 -2.89 -13.22 -3.85
C LYS A 119 -4.13 -12.91 -4.68
N TRP A 120 -4.91 -13.92 -5.02
CA TRP A 120 -6.06 -13.80 -5.92
C TRP A 120 -7.27 -14.53 -5.35
N SER A 121 -8.45 -13.95 -5.49
CA SER A 121 -9.69 -14.61 -5.08
C SER A 121 -10.19 -15.51 -6.20
N ALA A 122 -10.37 -16.80 -5.90
CA ALA A 122 -11.02 -17.75 -6.81
C ALA A 122 -12.55 -17.57 -6.90
N ARG A 123 -13.12 -16.63 -6.14
CA ARG A 123 -14.57 -16.41 -6.04
C ARG A 123 -15.02 -15.08 -6.63
N TYR A 124 -14.19 -14.06 -6.51
CA TYR A 124 -14.55 -12.68 -6.79
C TYR A 124 -13.45 -11.96 -7.58
N GLN A 125 -13.84 -11.08 -8.49
CA GLN A 125 -12.92 -10.21 -9.21
C GLN A 125 -13.51 -8.79 -9.29
N TRP A 126 -12.71 -7.77 -8.96
CA TRP A 126 -13.07 -6.38 -9.26
C TRP A 126 -13.10 -6.14 -10.76
N LEU A 127 -14.11 -5.39 -11.20
CA LEU A 127 -14.31 -5.10 -12.60
C LEU A 127 -13.66 -3.75 -12.94
N PRO A 128 -12.86 -3.69 -14.03
CA PRO A 128 -12.25 -2.44 -14.45
C PRO A 128 -13.28 -1.50 -15.05
N CYS A 129 -12.90 -0.23 -15.14
CA CYS A 129 -13.54 0.76 -15.99
C CYS A 129 -12.62 1.04 -17.19
N GLU A 130 -13.18 0.99 -18.39
CA GLU A 130 -12.47 1.21 -19.64
C GLU A 130 -12.35 2.71 -19.95
N VAL A 131 -11.16 3.11 -20.38
CA VAL A 131 -10.81 4.50 -20.65
C VAL A 131 -10.10 4.60 -22.00
N GLU A 132 -10.51 5.58 -22.81
CA GLU A 132 -10.00 5.82 -24.16
C GLU A 132 -9.40 7.24 -24.25
N PHE A 133 -8.29 7.39 -24.99
CA PHE A 133 -7.72 8.71 -25.31
C PHE A 133 -8.47 9.34 -26.50
N ILE A 134 -8.92 10.59 -26.35
CA ILE A 134 -9.83 11.22 -27.34
C ILE A 134 -9.06 11.91 -28.48
N ASN A 135 -7.94 12.57 -28.16
CA ASN A 135 -7.18 13.37 -29.10
C ASN A 135 -6.11 12.54 -29.84
N ASN A 136 -5.38 13.13 -30.79
CA ASN A 136 -4.21 12.49 -31.40
C ASN A 136 -2.93 12.63 -30.54
N SER A 137 -2.95 13.54 -29.57
CA SER A 137 -1.87 13.80 -28.61
C SER A 137 -2.45 14.21 -27.25
N GLY A 138 -1.60 14.48 -26.27
CA GLY A 138 -2.02 14.92 -24.92
C GLY A 138 -2.56 13.78 -24.04
N THR A 139 -3.15 14.15 -22.90
CA THR A 139 -3.61 13.19 -21.88
C THR A 139 -5.13 13.09 -21.77
N ASP A 140 -5.86 13.80 -22.64
CA ASP A 140 -7.33 13.83 -22.60
C ASP A 140 -7.92 12.46 -22.89
N VAL A 141 -8.82 12.06 -21.99
CA VAL A 141 -9.46 10.75 -21.99
C VAL A 141 -10.96 10.87 -21.78
N ARG A 142 -11.68 9.81 -22.15
CA ARG A 142 -13.09 9.57 -21.85
C ARG A 142 -13.25 8.17 -21.27
N ILE A 143 -14.17 8.03 -20.33
CA ILE A 143 -14.62 6.73 -19.85
C ILE A 143 -15.62 6.13 -20.86
N THR A 144 -15.36 4.90 -21.32
CA THR A 144 -16.17 4.24 -22.36
C THR A 144 -17.03 3.10 -21.84
N SER A 145 -16.79 2.62 -20.62
CA SER A 145 -17.62 1.62 -19.93
C SER A 145 -18.27 2.19 -18.67
N TYR A 146 -19.09 1.38 -17.99
CA TYR A 146 -19.57 1.73 -16.65
C TYR A 146 -18.41 1.86 -15.64
N VAL A 147 -18.63 2.67 -14.61
CA VAL A 147 -17.85 2.69 -13.36
C VAL A 147 -18.65 1.91 -12.31
N ASN A 148 -18.00 1.02 -11.56
CA ASN A 148 -18.70 0.22 -10.56
C ASN A 148 -19.40 1.11 -9.52
N ASN A 149 -20.59 0.73 -9.09
CA ASN A 149 -21.47 1.51 -8.19
C ASN A 149 -21.95 2.88 -8.73
N LEU A 150 -21.65 3.27 -9.97
CA LEU A 150 -22.03 4.58 -10.50
C LEU A 150 -23.08 4.50 -11.63
N HIS A 151 -24.26 5.07 -11.40
CA HIS A 151 -25.35 4.99 -12.36
C HIS A 151 -25.04 5.79 -13.65
N PRO A 152 -25.06 5.17 -14.86
CA PRO A 152 -24.58 5.80 -16.10
C PRO A 152 -25.41 7.01 -16.57
N ILE A 153 -26.73 7.01 -16.31
CA ILE A 153 -27.61 8.13 -16.68
C ILE A 153 -27.68 9.21 -15.58
N ARG A 154 -28.07 8.84 -14.36
CA ARG A 154 -28.26 9.79 -13.25
C ARG A 154 -26.99 10.53 -12.89
N SER A 155 -25.85 9.85 -12.94
CA SER A 155 -24.54 10.39 -12.59
C SER A 155 -23.67 10.65 -13.81
N HIS A 156 -24.28 10.83 -14.99
CA HIS A 156 -23.55 10.98 -16.27
C HIS A 156 -22.51 12.11 -16.23
N ALA A 157 -22.82 13.24 -15.58
CA ALA A 157 -21.88 14.35 -15.44
C ALA A 157 -20.58 13.94 -14.71
N LEU A 158 -20.68 13.09 -13.69
CA LEU A 158 -19.54 12.65 -12.89
C LEU A 158 -18.55 11.80 -13.70
N TYR A 159 -19.01 11.05 -14.72
CA TYR A 159 -18.11 10.34 -15.63
C TYR A 159 -17.15 11.32 -16.34
N GLY A 160 -17.65 12.50 -16.73
CA GLY A 160 -16.81 13.55 -17.32
C GLY A 160 -15.79 14.10 -16.34
N THR A 161 -16.18 14.37 -15.09
CA THR A 161 -15.28 14.87 -14.04
C THR A 161 -14.21 13.84 -13.66
N ILE A 162 -14.57 12.56 -13.53
CA ILE A 162 -13.60 11.47 -13.28
C ILE A 162 -12.62 11.37 -14.46
N ALA A 163 -13.10 11.47 -15.71
CA ALA A 163 -12.23 11.45 -16.89
C ALA A 163 -11.22 12.63 -16.89
N LYS A 164 -11.64 13.84 -16.50
CA LYS A 164 -10.72 14.99 -16.32
C LYS A 164 -9.66 14.70 -15.25
N LEU A 165 -10.05 14.11 -14.12
CA LEU A 165 -9.12 13.73 -13.06
C LEU A 165 -8.12 12.67 -13.53
N ILE A 166 -8.58 11.67 -14.29
CA ILE A 166 -7.70 10.67 -14.90
C ILE A 166 -6.72 11.34 -15.86
N SER A 167 -7.18 12.24 -16.74
CA SER A 167 -6.30 13.00 -17.67
C SER A 167 -5.18 13.71 -16.91
N GLN A 168 -5.49 14.41 -15.82
CA GLN A 168 -4.48 15.10 -14.99
C GLN A 168 -3.56 14.13 -14.25
N SER A 169 -4.00 12.89 -14.01
CA SER A 169 -3.23 11.85 -13.33
C SER A 169 -2.29 11.07 -14.25
N ILE A 170 -2.48 11.11 -15.58
CA ILE A 170 -1.64 10.37 -16.55
C ILE A 170 -0.16 10.73 -16.44
N GLU A 171 0.18 12.03 -16.39
CA GLU A 171 1.59 12.45 -16.28
C GLU A 171 2.23 12.08 -14.93
N PRO A 172 1.57 12.29 -13.78
CA PRO A 172 2.03 11.72 -12.51
C PRO A 172 2.21 10.19 -12.57
N TRP A 173 1.27 9.45 -13.16
CA TRP A 173 1.38 7.99 -13.31
C TRP A 173 2.56 7.58 -14.20
N ASN A 174 2.83 8.31 -15.29
CA ASN A 174 4.04 8.11 -16.11
C ASN A 174 5.35 8.24 -15.31
N GLN A 175 5.31 8.90 -14.14
CA GLN A 175 6.47 9.03 -13.26
C GLN A 175 6.66 7.88 -12.28
N ILE A 176 5.61 7.16 -11.91
CA ILE A 176 5.66 6.16 -10.84
C ILE A 176 5.30 4.74 -11.25
N LEU A 177 4.59 4.55 -12.37
CA LEU A 177 4.19 3.23 -12.81
C LEU A 177 5.40 2.38 -13.21
N ILE A 178 5.39 1.14 -12.74
CA ILE A 178 6.47 0.17 -12.92
C ILE A 178 6.11 -0.78 -14.04
N LYS A 179 6.81 -0.68 -15.18
CA LYS A 179 6.61 -1.61 -16.30
C LYS A 179 7.35 -2.91 -16.03
N GLN A 180 6.61 -4.01 -15.84
CA GLN A 180 7.18 -5.34 -15.56
C GLN A 180 8.14 -5.28 -14.34
N ASN A 181 9.34 -5.86 -14.45
CA ASN A 181 10.34 -5.85 -13.38
C ASN A 181 11.31 -4.67 -13.48
N ARG A 182 11.02 -3.68 -14.32
CA ARG A 182 11.86 -2.49 -14.48
C ARG A 182 11.35 -1.42 -13.52
N GLY A 183 11.66 -1.52 -12.24
CA GLY A 183 11.42 -0.41 -11.31
C GLY A 183 12.30 0.80 -11.68
N ARG A 184 11.98 2.00 -11.19
CA ARG A 184 12.97 3.08 -11.14
C ARG A 184 13.96 2.74 -10.04
N THR A 185 15.09 2.13 -10.40
CA THR A 185 16.17 1.79 -9.48
C THR A 185 17.36 2.74 -9.67
N PRO A 186 18.00 3.19 -8.57
CA PRO A 186 17.68 2.91 -7.17
C PRO A 186 16.46 3.73 -6.69
N MET A 187 15.86 3.28 -5.58
CA MET A 187 14.80 4.04 -4.90
C MET A 187 15.28 5.47 -4.60
N ARG A 188 14.41 6.46 -4.85
CA ARG A 188 14.71 7.87 -4.59
C ARG A 188 15.00 8.10 -3.11
N ILE A 189 14.09 7.66 -2.25
CA ILE A 189 14.21 7.77 -0.81
C ILE A 189 14.87 6.48 -0.33
N ARG A 190 16.08 6.60 0.19
CA ARG A 190 16.76 5.49 0.87
C ARG A 190 16.44 5.60 2.36
N THR A 191 15.94 4.52 2.95
CA THR A 191 15.59 4.47 4.39
C THR A 191 16.79 4.16 5.28
N TYR A 192 18.01 4.09 4.73
CA TYR A 192 19.24 3.93 5.51
C TYR A 192 19.52 5.18 6.34
N GLY A 193 20.03 5.00 7.55
CA GLY A 193 20.26 6.12 8.48
C GLY A 193 19.01 6.56 9.23
N SER A 194 17.97 5.73 9.29
CA SER A 194 16.88 5.94 10.24
C SER A 194 17.41 5.85 11.67
N GLU A 195 17.20 6.90 12.44
CA GLU A 195 17.61 6.96 13.84
C GLU A 195 16.37 6.80 14.73
N PRO A 196 16.47 6.04 15.84
CA PRO A 196 15.39 6.03 16.82
C PRO A 196 15.24 7.44 17.42
N ASP A 197 14.02 7.94 17.45
CA ASP A 197 13.67 9.24 18.03
C ASP A 197 13.80 9.25 19.57
N ASN A 198 13.79 8.07 20.19
CA ASN A 198 13.94 7.85 21.62
C ASN A 198 15.14 6.96 21.95
N GLU A 199 16.08 7.49 22.73
CA GLU A 199 17.14 6.68 23.30
C GLU A 199 16.57 5.76 24.38
N ARG A 200 16.96 4.48 24.33
CA ARG A 200 16.66 3.53 25.41
C ARG A 200 17.34 4.00 26.70
N PRO A 201 16.71 3.82 27.88
CA PRO A 201 17.35 4.18 29.15
C PRO A 201 18.73 3.53 29.28
N LYS A 202 19.80 4.34 29.26
CA LYS A 202 21.20 3.87 29.19
C LYS A 202 21.58 2.99 30.38
N TRP A 203 20.95 3.22 31.53
CA TRP A 203 21.17 2.44 32.74
C TRP A 203 20.61 1.01 32.64
N ALA A 204 19.57 0.77 31.84
CA ALA A 204 18.83 -0.48 31.80
C ALA A 204 19.40 -1.48 30.78
N THR A 205 20.71 -1.76 30.80
CA THR A 205 21.31 -2.78 29.91
C THR A 205 20.88 -4.20 30.30
N TRP A 206 20.91 -5.14 29.36
CA TRP A 206 20.57 -6.55 29.62
C TRP A 206 21.37 -7.10 30.81
N ASN A 207 22.69 -6.89 30.80
CA ASN A 207 23.58 -7.38 31.86
C ASN A 207 23.25 -6.76 33.21
N ASN A 208 23.05 -5.44 33.27
CA ASN A 208 22.74 -4.76 34.53
C ASN A 208 21.38 -5.23 35.10
N LEU A 209 20.34 -5.31 34.27
CA LEU A 209 19.03 -5.79 34.73
C LEU A 209 19.08 -7.25 35.20
N ARG A 210 19.87 -8.10 34.53
CA ARG A 210 20.07 -9.49 34.94
C ARG A 210 20.84 -9.62 36.25
N GLU A 211 21.84 -8.77 36.47
CA GLU A 211 22.55 -8.69 37.75
C GLU A 211 21.61 -8.26 38.88
N LEU A 212 20.75 -7.28 38.65
CA LEU A 212 19.74 -6.84 39.61
C LEU A 212 18.72 -7.95 39.92
N GLU A 213 18.28 -8.72 38.93
CA GLU A 213 17.36 -9.85 39.11
C GLU A 213 17.97 -11.02 39.92
N SER A 214 19.31 -11.11 40.00
CA SER A 214 19.99 -12.15 40.77
C SER A 214 19.86 -11.98 42.29
N ASP A 215 19.60 -10.76 42.76
CA ASP A 215 19.33 -10.44 44.16
C ASP A 215 18.09 -9.52 44.30
N ARG A 216 16.91 -10.14 44.22
CA ARG A 216 15.61 -9.44 44.27
C ARG A 216 15.29 -8.78 45.62
N ASN A 217 16.02 -9.14 46.68
CA ASN A 217 15.83 -8.53 48.00
C ASN A 217 16.64 -7.24 48.17
N ASN A 218 17.56 -6.96 47.24
CA ASN A 218 18.39 -5.78 47.26
C ASN A 218 17.55 -4.50 47.06
N THR A 219 17.95 -3.45 47.77
CA THR A 219 17.42 -2.09 47.58
C THR A 219 17.56 -1.62 46.13
N ALA A 220 18.68 -1.93 45.47
CA ALA A 220 18.91 -1.58 44.07
C ALA A 220 17.91 -2.24 43.09
N PHE A 221 17.46 -3.47 43.38
CA PHE A 221 16.43 -4.14 42.57
C PHE A 221 15.08 -3.40 42.69
N LYS A 222 14.68 -3.04 43.91
CA LYS A 222 13.44 -2.29 44.16
C LYS A 222 13.46 -0.93 43.46
N GLU A 223 14.57 -0.20 43.56
CA GLU A 223 14.75 1.07 42.85
C GLU A 223 14.67 0.92 41.32
N ALA A 224 15.22 -0.16 40.77
CA ALA A 224 15.13 -0.44 39.34
C ALA A 224 13.69 -0.77 38.90
N VAL A 225 12.95 -1.52 39.70
CA VAL A 225 11.52 -1.80 39.48
C VAL A 225 10.71 -0.50 39.45
N ASP A 226 10.94 0.40 40.41
CA ASP A 226 10.22 1.68 40.46
C ASP A 226 10.53 2.56 39.24
N LYS A 227 11.80 2.62 38.81
CA LYS A 227 12.18 3.33 37.56
C LYS A 227 11.54 2.71 36.32
N ILE A 228 11.42 1.38 36.26
CA ILE A 228 10.73 0.71 35.15
C ILE A 228 9.24 1.04 35.19
N LYS A 229 8.58 1.01 36.36
CA LYS A 229 7.17 1.41 36.50
C LYS A 229 6.91 2.82 35.99
N GLU A 230 7.77 3.77 36.35
CA GLU A 230 7.69 5.15 35.84
C GLU A 230 7.81 5.19 34.31
N TYR A 231 8.76 4.44 33.74
CA TYR A 231 8.93 4.33 32.29
C TYR A 231 7.73 3.67 31.59
N LEU A 232 7.13 2.64 32.21
CA LEU A 232 5.93 1.97 31.73
C LEU A 232 4.70 2.89 31.76
N ALA A 233 4.68 3.89 32.64
CA ALA A 233 3.60 4.87 32.74
C ALA A 233 3.64 5.97 31.66
N LEU A 234 4.72 6.06 30.88
CA LEU A 234 4.81 7.04 29.78
C LEU A 234 3.69 6.83 28.75
N PRO A 235 3.07 7.92 28.24
CA PRO A 235 1.97 7.82 27.28
C PRO A 235 2.45 7.19 25.98
N GLU A 236 1.70 6.18 25.49
CA GLU A 236 1.99 5.50 24.23
C GLU A 236 1.27 6.19 23.07
N LYS A 237 1.97 6.38 21.94
CA LYS A 237 1.35 6.77 20.67
C LYS A 237 0.79 5.52 19.99
N LEU A 238 -0.32 4.99 20.49
CA LEU A 238 -0.94 3.81 19.89
C LEU A 238 -1.74 4.21 18.65
N GLU A 239 -1.13 4.08 17.47
CA GLU A 239 -1.88 3.92 16.21
C GLU A 239 -2.06 2.42 15.94
N GLU A 240 -3.26 1.92 16.22
CA GLU A 240 -3.93 0.70 15.70
C GLU A 240 -3.27 -0.69 15.85
N ARG A 241 -2.00 -0.85 16.24
CA ARG A 241 -1.42 -2.18 16.48
C ARG A 241 -1.39 -2.52 17.98
N GLU A 242 -2.15 -3.53 18.36
CA GLU A 242 -1.96 -4.24 19.63
C GLU A 242 -0.55 -4.86 19.64
N GLY A 243 0.43 -4.13 20.17
CA GLY A 243 1.78 -4.65 20.35
C GLY A 243 1.83 -5.74 21.43
N ASN A 244 2.89 -6.56 21.43
CA ASN A 244 3.12 -7.63 22.42
C ASN A 244 2.82 -7.15 23.83
N GLN A 245 1.92 -7.82 24.56
CA GLN A 245 1.52 -7.44 25.91
C GLN A 245 2.67 -7.63 26.90
N ILE A 246 2.81 -6.68 27.84
CA ILE A 246 3.73 -6.81 28.96
C ILE A 246 3.06 -7.73 29.98
N SER A 247 3.77 -8.77 30.42
CA SER A 247 3.26 -9.69 31.44
C SER A 247 2.85 -8.92 32.70
N PRO A 248 1.70 -9.17 33.34
CA PRO A 248 1.32 -8.53 34.59
C PRO A 248 2.25 -8.91 35.77
N THR A 249 3.01 -10.00 35.63
CA THR A 249 3.92 -10.54 36.65
C THR A 249 5.40 -10.33 36.29
N TRP A 250 5.70 -9.41 35.37
CA TRP A 250 7.06 -9.09 34.90
C TRP A 250 8.06 -8.79 36.03
N GLU A 251 7.62 -8.28 37.18
CA GLU A 251 8.47 -8.00 38.35
C GLU A 251 9.04 -9.27 39.00
N THR A 252 8.38 -10.41 38.79
CA THR A 252 8.67 -11.70 39.45
C THR A 252 9.27 -12.75 38.51
N GLU A 253 9.22 -12.49 37.20
CA GLU A 253 9.70 -13.38 36.16
C GLU A 253 11.22 -13.24 35.95
N ASP A 254 11.88 -14.31 35.53
CA ASP A 254 13.29 -14.29 35.10
C ASP A 254 13.40 -13.55 33.75
N GLY A 255 14.25 -12.52 33.67
CA GLY A 255 14.32 -11.61 32.51
C GLY A 255 13.15 -10.63 32.38
N GLY A 256 12.22 -10.61 33.34
CA GLY A 256 11.00 -9.82 33.27
C GLY A 256 11.24 -8.30 33.30
N LEU A 257 12.29 -7.82 33.98
CA LEU A 257 12.67 -6.40 33.96
C LEU A 257 13.06 -5.94 32.55
N TRP A 258 13.85 -6.78 31.85
CA TRP A 258 14.28 -6.50 30.48
C TRP A 258 13.09 -6.54 29.52
N GLU A 259 12.30 -7.60 29.57
CA GLU A 259 11.17 -7.79 28.64
C GLU A 259 10.13 -6.68 28.75
N ALA A 260 9.78 -6.26 29.97
CA ALA A 260 8.85 -5.15 30.19
C ALA A 260 9.37 -3.82 29.62
N LEU A 261 10.62 -3.45 29.96
CA LEU A 261 11.23 -2.20 29.51
C LEU A 261 11.45 -2.20 27.99
N TYR A 262 11.92 -3.32 27.43
CA TYR A 262 12.19 -3.44 26.00
C TYR A 262 10.90 -3.41 25.17
N THR A 263 9.85 -4.10 25.64
CA THR A 263 8.51 -4.06 25.03
C THR A 263 7.95 -2.64 25.03
N LYS A 264 8.03 -1.93 26.17
CA LYS A 264 7.61 -0.53 26.24
C LYS A 264 8.42 0.37 25.30
N TRP A 265 9.75 0.22 25.30
CA TRP A 265 10.61 0.99 24.40
C TRP A 265 10.26 0.76 22.92
N LYS A 266 10.01 -0.49 22.51
CA LYS A 266 9.54 -0.81 21.15
C LYS A 266 8.23 -0.11 20.79
N ARG A 267 7.31 0.07 21.73
CA ARG A 267 6.03 0.76 21.52
C ARG A 267 6.17 2.28 21.49
N LEU A 268 7.08 2.82 22.29
CA LEU A 268 7.36 4.26 22.33
C LEU A 268 8.24 4.73 21.16
N ARG A 269 9.00 3.82 20.52
CA ARG A 269 9.95 4.22 19.49
C ARG A 269 9.24 4.70 18.23
N THR A 270 9.57 5.91 17.82
CA THR A 270 9.34 6.43 16.48
C THR A 270 10.67 6.43 15.72
N TRP A 271 10.59 6.26 14.41
CA TRP A 271 11.76 6.31 13.55
C TRP A 271 11.84 7.70 12.92
N ARG A 272 12.96 8.39 13.12
CA ARG A 272 13.29 9.57 12.33
C ARG A 272 13.87 9.08 11.01
N HIS A 273 13.05 9.11 9.97
CA HIS A 273 13.51 8.81 8.62
C HIS A 273 14.31 10.00 8.07
N PRO A 274 15.39 9.76 7.32
CA PRO A 274 16.11 10.83 6.65
C PRO A 274 15.20 11.53 5.63
N GLU A 275 15.36 12.84 5.48
CA GLU A 275 14.60 13.59 4.48
C GLU A 275 14.91 13.07 3.06
N PRO A 276 13.95 13.07 2.12
CA PRO A 276 14.12 12.57 0.76
C PRO A 276 15.30 13.13 -0.03
N GLY A 277 15.80 14.32 0.34
CA GLY A 277 16.96 14.98 -0.29
C GLY A 277 18.31 14.59 0.31
N THR A 278 18.31 13.87 1.42
CA THR A 278 19.52 13.55 2.21
C THR A 278 20.38 12.46 1.55
N ALA A 279 19.82 11.65 0.65
CA ALA A 279 20.60 10.66 -0.08
C ALA A 279 20.98 11.17 -1.49
N PHE A 280 20.04 11.82 -2.19
CA PHE A 280 20.19 12.42 -3.52
C PHE A 280 19.28 13.65 -3.68
N GLY A 281 19.73 14.65 -4.43
CA GLY A 281 18.85 15.69 -4.94
C GLY A 281 17.80 15.12 -5.91
N TYR A 282 16.60 15.70 -5.94
CA TYR A 282 15.52 15.25 -6.84
C TYR A 282 15.95 15.27 -8.30
N ASP A 283 16.54 16.39 -8.74
CA ASP A 283 16.91 16.59 -10.14
C ASP A 283 18.06 15.68 -10.56
N ASP A 284 18.98 15.39 -9.64
CA ASP A 284 20.05 14.43 -9.88
C ASP A 284 19.53 13.00 -9.96
N TRP A 285 18.63 12.59 -9.06
CA TRP A 285 17.96 11.29 -9.16
C TRP A 285 17.16 11.18 -10.46
N LYS A 286 16.38 12.20 -10.81
CA LYS A 286 15.56 12.23 -12.03
C LYS A 286 16.39 12.16 -13.30
N ALA A 287 17.57 12.78 -13.30
CA ALA A 287 18.49 12.79 -14.44
C ALA A 287 19.49 11.61 -14.44
N GLY A 288 19.41 10.72 -13.47
CA GLY A 288 20.26 9.53 -13.44
C GLY A 288 21.64 9.69 -12.84
N ARG A 289 21.85 10.68 -11.97
CA ARG A 289 23.12 11.00 -11.32
C ARG A 289 23.15 10.62 -9.83
N ALA A 290 22.70 9.42 -9.48
CA ALA A 290 22.54 8.93 -8.09
C ALA A 290 23.65 7.95 -7.67
N GLY A 291 24.83 8.08 -8.29
CA GLY A 291 25.98 7.21 -8.03
C GLY A 291 26.73 7.54 -6.74
N LYS A 292 26.58 8.76 -6.20
CA LYS A 292 27.25 9.21 -4.97
C LYS A 292 26.21 9.60 -3.92
N THR A 293 26.12 8.82 -2.84
CA THR A 293 25.28 9.13 -1.69
C THR A 293 25.85 10.31 -0.90
N ILE A 294 24.98 11.18 -0.38
CA ILE A 294 25.38 12.22 0.59
C ILE A 294 25.58 11.60 1.99
N ILE A 295 24.79 10.58 2.35
CA ILE A 295 25.00 9.74 3.55
C ILE A 295 25.32 8.31 3.13
N ASP A 296 26.50 7.82 3.54
CA ASP A 296 26.97 6.48 3.22
C ASP A 296 26.23 5.38 3.98
N ARG A 297 26.15 4.21 3.35
CA ARG A 297 25.47 3.03 3.86
C ARG A 297 26.32 2.39 4.98
N LYS A 298 25.67 1.88 6.03
CA LYS A 298 26.36 1.10 7.10
C LYS A 298 26.65 -0.37 6.72
N ILE A 299 26.08 -0.87 5.61
CA ILE A 299 26.16 -2.28 5.21
C ILE A 299 26.46 -2.34 3.71
N ASP A 300 27.54 -3.02 3.34
CA ASP A 300 27.91 -3.31 1.95
C ASP A 300 26.96 -4.34 1.34
N ASP A 301 26.43 -4.04 0.15
CA ASP A 301 25.52 -4.90 -0.60
C ASP A 301 26.08 -5.07 -2.01
N PRO A 302 26.72 -6.21 -2.30
CA PRO A 302 27.42 -6.44 -3.56
C PRO A 302 26.48 -6.54 -4.77
N GLY A 303 25.15 -6.58 -4.60
CA GLY A 303 24.17 -6.53 -5.69
C GLY A 303 23.79 -5.10 -6.13
N PHE A 304 24.40 -4.07 -5.54
CA PHE A 304 23.99 -2.69 -5.72
C PHE A 304 24.47 -2.09 -7.05
N ASN A 305 23.58 -2.06 -8.05
CA ASN A 305 23.85 -1.37 -9.31
C ASN A 305 23.72 0.16 -9.13
N THR A 306 24.85 0.87 -9.25
CA THR A 306 24.95 2.33 -9.12
C THR A 306 24.49 3.10 -10.35
N CYS A 307 24.24 2.41 -11.47
CA CYS A 307 23.95 3.01 -12.76
C CYS A 307 22.49 2.79 -13.18
N HIS A 308 21.83 3.88 -13.57
CA HIS A 308 20.41 3.93 -13.89
C HIS A 308 20.12 3.50 -15.32
N ASN A 309 19.14 2.61 -15.50
CA ASN A 309 18.45 2.46 -16.78
C ASN A 309 17.03 3.02 -16.64
N PHE A 310 16.87 4.31 -16.98
CA PHE A 310 15.52 4.86 -17.15
C PHE A 310 14.85 4.20 -18.34
N TYR A 311 13.57 3.92 -18.18
CA TYR A 311 12.67 3.74 -19.29
C TYR A 311 11.59 4.81 -19.17
N LYS A 312 11.19 5.36 -20.31
CA LYS A 312 10.09 6.30 -20.36
C LYS A 312 8.78 5.51 -20.33
N VAL A 313 7.90 5.87 -19.41
CA VAL A 313 6.49 5.51 -19.49
C VAL A 313 5.78 6.68 -20.15
N ALA A 314 5.01 6.36 -21.17
CA ALA A 314 4.07 7.27 -21.81
C ALA A 314 2.82 6.43 -22.09
N LEU A 315 1.89 6.43 -21.12
CA LEU A 315 0.63 5.70 -21.22
C LEU A 315 -0.11 6.11 -22.50
N GLN A 316 -0.13 7.40 -22.78
CA GLN A 316 -0.75 7.99 -23.95
C GLN A 316 -0.17 7.47 -25.27
N ASP A 317 1.13 7.19 -25.35
CA ASP A 317 1.74 6.65 -26.58
C ASP A 317 1.53 5.13 -26.66
N SER A 318 1.54 4.47 -25.51
CA SER A 318 1.46 3.02 -25.39
C SER A 318 0.06 2.46 -25.63
N PHE A 319 -0.97 3.21 -25.24
CA PHE A 319 -2.36 2.74 -25.19
C PHE A 319 -3.32 3.48 -26.11
N ARG A 320 -2.97 4.64 -26.68
CA ARG A 320 -3.90 5.39 -27.56
C ARG A 320 -4.41 4.58 -28.76
N LYS A 321 -3.61 3.68 -29.32
CA LYS A 321 -4.02 2.79 -30.43
C LYS A 321 -4.59 1.44 -29.97
N LYS A 322 -4.74 1.24 -28.65
CA LYS A 322 -5.14 -0.04 -28.03
C LYS A 322 -6.44 0.07 -27.23
N GLY A 323 -7.01 1.26 -27.09
CA GLY A 323 -8.34 1.49 -26.54
C GLY A 323 -9.42 0.88 -27.42
#